data_AF-A0A9X4KL59-F1
#
_entry.id   AF-A0A9X4KL59-F1
#
_cell.length_a   1.000
_cell.length_b   1.000
_cell.length_c   1.000
_cell.angle_alpha   90.00
_cell.angle_beta   90.00
_cell.angle_gamma   90.00
#
_symmetry.space_group_name_H-M   'P 1'
#
loop_
_entity.id
_entity.type
_entity.pdbx_description
1 polymer ?
#
loop_
_entity_poly.entity_id
_entity_poly.type
_entity_poly.pdbx_seq_one_letter_code
_entity_poly.pdbx_strand_id
1 'polypeptide(L)'
;MKTTRFGTAPPYGYQFFISPETIDGIRQQTSKTGFWWSPPHNVSQRSVITVAKQVDDARFVVMDLNLDALTGPQIVQNEQQRIYLFTDEGEYISTNTYLAYPKTFQDHLEMKEALQALAKKSGTSYNNVQTSFGHYAVLSSNQNRWNWTVFSVIEQSQAFPLLEPLKRQLTFVLLAAILLAIIVSVWIASYIRKPVTLITRQFKAAARGELEARITLRRNDEFTFIADGFNRMMGNIQSLFEDLRASEEKKRHHELKVLQSQIHPHFLNNTLNAIYCLGEAGRPGQMGEMLRFLMGLLQYSTDKVGDIVTVEDELGQLENYVHLMNLRYGDVFEMDIAIPERFYDTPIPKLTIITLVENAIFYGLSKKRSQSYYRIRERERGRSG
;
A
#
# COMPACT_ATOMS: atom_id res chain seq x y z
N MET A 1 -75.86 -33.72 29.63
CA MET A 1 -77.08 -34.39 29.14
C MET A 1 -77.40 -35.54 30.11
N LYS A 2 -78.52 -35.51 30.83
CA LYS A 2 -78.95 -36.62 31.70
C LYS A 2 -79.84 -37.57 30.91
N THR A 3 -79.50 -38.86 30.91
CA THR A 3 -80.21 -39.93 30.21
C THR A 3 -81.22 -40.60 31.13
N THR A 4 -82.51 -40.56 30.77
CA THR A 4 -83.54 -41.42 31.35
C THR A 4 -84.16 -42.24 30.21
N ARG A 5 -84.09 -43.58 30.30
CA ARG A 5 -84.64 -44.52 29.30
C ARG A 5 -86.02 -45.02 29.74
N PHE A 6 -87.04 -44.81 28.92
CA PHE A 6 -88.27 -45.62 28.91
C PHE A 6 -88.77 -45.72 27.47
N GLY A 7 -89.18 -46.92 27.04
CA GLY A 7 -89.91 -47.16 25.78
C GLY A 7 -89.12 -47.87 24.67
N THR A 8 -89.76 -48.82 24.00
CA THR A 8 -89.24 -49.69 22.94
C THR A 8 -88.74 -48.90 21.72
N ALA A 9 -87.48 -49.16 21.34
CA ALA A 9 -86.77 -48.45 20.28
C ALA A 9 -87.28 -48.83 18.86
N PRO A 10 -87.40 -47.87 17.93
CA PRO A 10 -87.64 -48.17 16.51
C PRO A 10 -86.40 -48.83 15.87
N PRO A 11 -86.57 -49.58 14.76
CA PRO A 11 -85.55 -50.51 14.25
C PRO A 11 -84.28 -49.85 13.70
N TYR A 12 -84.28 -48.53 13.47
CA TYR A 12 -83.09 -47.77 13.10
C TYR A 12 -83.16 -46.36 13.71
N GLY A 13 -82.36 -46.09 14.75
CA GLY A 13 -82.18 -44.74 15.31
C GLY A 13 -82.19 -44.70 16.84
N TYR A 14 -81.26 -43.94 17.41
CA TYR A 14 -81.27 -43.56 18.81
C TYR A 14 -82.39 -42.52 19.03
N GLN A 15 -83.26 -42.69 20.03
CA GLN A 15 -84.15 -41.62 20.48
C GLN A 15 -83.33 -40.62 21.31
N PHE A 16 -83.00 -39.48 20.71
CA PHE A 16 -82.49 -38.32 21.44
C PHE A 16 -83.63 -37.33 21.65
N PHE A 17 -83.86 -36.93 22.90
CA PHE A 17 -84.66 -35.74 23.18
C PHE A 17 -83.80 -34.51 22.93
N ILE A 18 -84.11 -33.80 21.85
CA ILE A 18 -83.57 -32.47 21.56
C ILE A 18 -84.50 -31.45 22.23
N SER A 19 -83.95 -30.49 22.98
CA SER A 19 -84.80 -29.46 23.59
C SER A 19 -85.44 -28.59 22.50
N PRO A 20 -86.66 -28.06 22.72
CA PRO A 20 -87.32 -27.16 21.77
C PRO A 20 -86.44 -25.98 21.35
N GLU A 21 -85.65 -25.43 22.29
CA GLU A 21 -84.70 -24.34 22.04
C GLU A 21 -83.62 -24.70 21.02
N THR A 22 -83.10 -25.94 21.07
CA THR A 22 -82.10 -26.42 20.09
C THR A 22 -82.73 -26.62 18.71
N ILE A 23 -84.00 -27.03 18.62
CA ILE A 23 -84.72 -27.16 17.34
C ILE A 23 -84.93 -25.80 16.69
N ASP A 24 -85.28 -24.78 17.48
CA ASP A 24 -85.44 -23.41 16.96
C ASP A 24 -84.09 -22.83 16.48
N GLY A 25 -83.00 -23.09 17.22
CA GLY A 25 -81.64 -22.75 16.77
C GLY A 25 -81.24 -23.44 15.46
N ILE A 26 -81.55 -24.74 15.32
CA ILE A 26 -81.32 -25.50 14.09
C ILE A 26 -82.10 -24.90 12.92
N ARG A 27 -83.38 -24.58 13.12
CA ARG A 27 -84.25 -23.98 12.09
C ARG A 27 -83.75 -22.60 11.65
N GLN A 28 -83.32 -21.76 12.60
CA GLN A 28 -82.83 -20.42 12.32
C GLN A 28 -81.50 -20.43 11.55
N GLN A 29 -80.59 -21.35 11.85
CA GLN A 29 -79.30 -21.44 11.17
C GLN A 29 -79.43 -22.14 9.81
N THR A 30 -80.15 -23.26 9.74
CA THR A 30 -80.34 -24.02 8.50
C THR A 30 -80.99 -23.16 7.41
N SER A 31 -81.93 -22.28 7.76
CA SER A 31 -82.56 -21.36 6.79
C SER A 31 -81.59 -20.31 6.22
N LYS A 32 -80.48 -20.00 6.90
CA LYS A 32 -79.45 -19.04 6.43
C LYS A 32 -78.29 -19.70 5.69
N THR A 33 -77.80 -20.83 6.21
CA THR A 33 -76.56 -21.49 5.74
C THR A 33 -76.80 -22.85 5.07
N GLY A 34 -78.04 -23.35 5.08
CA GLY A 34 -78.43 -24.66 4.56
C GLY A 34 -78.18 -25.83 5.52
N PHE A 35 -77.38 -25.63 6.57
CA PHE A 35 -77.01 -26.64 7.58
C PHE A 35 -76.77 -25.99 8.95
N TRP A 36 -77.15 -26.68 10.02
CA TRP A 36 -76.77 -26.38 11.41
C TRP A 36 -75.65 -27.30 11.87
N TRP A 37 -74.75 -26.78 12.71
CA TRP A 37 -73.60 -27.50 13.25
C TRP A 37 -73.59 -27.38 14.77
N SER A 38 -73.36 -28.49 15.46
CA SER A 38 -73.11 -28.46 16.90
C SER A 38 -71.66 -28.06 17.21
N PRO A 39 -71.38 -27.48 18.39
CA PRO A 39 -70.04 -27.54 18.95
C PRO A 39 -69.54 -28.99 19.05
N PRO A 40 -68.21 -29.22 19.04
CA PRO A 40 -67.63 -30.55 19.26
C PRO A 40 -68.13 -31.16 20.57
N HIS A 41 -68.61 -32.40 20.52
CA HIS A 41 -69.05 -33.14 21.71
C HIS A 41 -68.73 -34.63 21.57
N ASN A 42 -68.88 -35.38 22.67
CA ASN A 42 -68.50 -36.78 22.71
C ASN A 42 -69.72 -37.70 22.61
N VAL A 43 -69.72 -38.60 21.62
CA VAL A 43 -70.72 -39.66 21.46
C VAL A 43 -69.98 -41.00 21.48
N SER A 44 -70.34 -41.88 22.43
CA SER A 44 -69.74 -43.23 22.56
C SER A 44 -68.19 -43.23 22.54
N GLN A 45 -67.58 -42.28 23.27
CA GLN A 45 -66.12 -42.06 23.37
C GLN A 45 -65.43 -41.53 22.09
N ARG A 46 -66.18 -41.11 21.07
CA ARG A 46 -65.64 -40.42 19.88
C ARG A 46 -66.00 -38.95 19.91
N SER A 47 -65.08 -38.10 19.48
CA SER A 47 -65.35 -36.69 19.31
C SER A 47 -66.06 -36.49 17.96
N VAL A 48 -67.27 -35.94 18.01
CA VAL A 48 -68.12 -35.75 16.83
C VAL A 48 -68.64 -34.32 16.75
N ILE A 49 -68.94 -33.89 15.54
CA ILE A 49 -69.82 -32.75 15.29
C ILE A 49 -71.11 -33.30 14.69
N THR A 50 -72.24 -32.88 15.25
CA THR A 50 -73.55 -33.18 14.68
C THR A 50 -73.90 -32.12 13.66
N VAL A 51 -74.24 -32.57 12.45
CA VAL A 51 -74.77 -31.75 11.37
C VAL A 51 -76.25 -32.02 11.24
N ALA A 52 -77.06 -30.98 11.26
CA ALA A 52 -78.48 -31.08 11.03
C ALA A 52 -78.88 -30.28 9.77
N LYS A 53 -79.77 -30.86 8.98
CA LYS A 53 -80.43 -30.17 7.87
C LYS A 53 -81.92 -30.37 7.96
N GLN A 54 -82.66 -29.28 7.91
CA GLN A 54 -84.10 -29.30 7.74
C GLN A 54 -84.44 -29.81 6.33
N VAL A 55 -85.27 -30.84 6.26
CA VAL A 55 -85.81 -31.37 5.00
C VAL A 55 -87.13 -30.68 4.70
N ASP A 56 -88.04 -30.60 5.68
CA ASP A 56 -89.33 -29.89 5.62
C ASP A 56 -89.69 -29.31 7.00
N ASP A 57 -90.84 -28.64 7.14
CA ASP A 57 -91.28 -27.97 8.39
C ASP A 57 -91.27 -28.82 9.65
N ALA A 58 -91.43 -30.15 9.50
CA ALA A 58 -91.51 -31.10 10.60
C ALA A 58 -90.36 -32.13 10.64
N ARG A 59 -89.42 -32.11 9.68
CA ARG A 59 -88.40 -33.17 9.54
C ARG A 59 -87.00 -32.60 9.43
N PHE A 60 -86.10 -33.15 10.24
CA PHE A 60 -84.67 -32.87 10.21
C PHE A 60 -83.89 -34.15 9.95
N VAL A 61 -82.87 -34.07 9.11
CA VAL A 61 -81.85 -35.11 8.96
C VAL A 61 -80.66 -34.68 9.80
N VAL A 62 -80.23 -35.58 10.68
CA VAL A 62 -79.13 -35.35 11.60
C VAL A 62 -78.08 -36.41 11.36
N MET A 63 -76.82 -36.00 11.24
CA MET A 63 -75.67 -36.88 11.00
C MET A 63 -74.51 -36.48 11.89
N ASP A 64 -73.95 -37.46 12.60
CA ASP A 64 -72.73 -37.27 13.37
C ASP A 64 -71.51 -37.51 12.49
N LEU A 65 -70.65 -36.50 12.39
CA LEU A 65 -69.37 -36.58 11.69
C LEU A 65 -68.26 -36.88 12.70
N ASN A 66 -67.52 -37.95 12.46
CA ASN A 66 -66.37 -38.30 13.27
C ASN A 66 -65.20 -37.33 13.02
N LEU A 67 -64.80 -36.58 14.04
CA LEU A 67 -63.70 -35.63 13.92
C LEU A 67 -62.35 -36.32 13.72
N ASP A 68 -62.18 -37.52 14.28
CA ASP A 68 -60.97 -38.32 14.08
C ASP A 68 -60.80 -38.76 12.63
N ALA A 69 -61.89 -38.83 11.85
CA ALA A 69 -61.83 -39.12 10.42
C ALA A 69 -61.37 -37.91 9.59
N LEU A 70 -61.57 -36.68 10.10
CA LEU A 70 -61.21 -35.43 9.40
C LEU A 70 -59.77 -34.99 9.67
N THR A 71 -59.17 -35.45 10.77
CA THR A 71 -57.77 -35.18 11.12
C THR A 71 -56.93 -36.45 11.24
N GLY A 72 -57.48 -37.62 10.95
CA GLY A 72 -56.78 -38.89 11.10
C GLY A 72 -55.59 -39.07 10.15
N PRO A 73 -54.76 -40.10 10.39
CA PRO A 73 -53.58 -40.42 9.59
C PRO A 73 -53.89 -40.74 8.11
N GLN A 74 -55.16 -40.96 7.77
CA GLN A 74 -55.60 -41.15 6.37
C GLN A 74 -55.52 -39.86 5.54
N ILE A 75 -55.59 -38.69 6.18
CA ILE A 75 -55.54 -37.38 5.52
C ILE A 75 -54.13 -36.78 5.61
N VAL A 76 -53.39 -37.06 6.69
CA VAL A 76 -52.05 -36.52 6.93
C VAL A 76 -51.02 -37.63 6.85
N GLN A 77 -50.27 -37.67 5.74
CA GLN A 77 -49.24 -38.70 5.50
C GLN A 77 -47.91 -38.41 6.23
N ASN A 78 -47.69 -37.16 6.67
CA ASN A 78 -46.46 -36.76 7.35
C ASN A 78 -46.71 -36.67 8.86
N GLU A 79 -46.12 -37.58 9.64
CA GLU A 79 -46.23 -37.59 11.11
C GLU A 79 -45.69 -36.31 11.78
N GLN A 80 -44.86 -35.55 11.08
CA GLN A 80 -44.26 -34.30 11.57
C GLN A 80 -45.14 -33.07 11.34
N GLN A 81 -46.19 -33.21 10.53
CA GLN A 81 -47.14 -32.14 10.22
C GLN A 81 -48.34 -32.23 11.15
N ARG A 82 -48.54 -31.18 11.96
CA ARG A 82 -49.70 -31.08 12.84
C ARG A 82 -50.77 -30.23 12.18
N ILE A 83 -51.96 -30.79 12.04
CA ILE A 83 -53.13 -30.08 11.53
C ILE A 83 -54.01 -29.67 12.70
N TYR A 84 -54.49 -28.43 12.65
CA TYR A 84 -55.51 -27.93 13.57
C TYR A 84 -56.67 -27.38 12.76
N LEU A 85 -57.87 -27.69 13.20
CA LEU A 85 -59.11 -27.22 12.59
C LEU A 85 -59.82 -26.27 13.54
N PHE A 86 -60.24 -25.11 13.04
CA PHE A 86 -60.97 -24.10 13.79
C PHE A 86 -62.25 -23.68 13.04
N THR A 87 -63.29 -23.32 13.79
CA THR A 87 -64.51 -22.71 13.26
C THR A 87 -64.24 -21.30 12.70
N ASP A 88 -65.22 -20.72 12.02
CA ASP A 88 -65.20 -19.32 11.58
C ASP A 88 -65.14 -18.32 12.75
N GLU A 89 -65.71 -18.70 13.90
CA GLU A 89 -65.64 -17.93 15.15
C GLU A 89 -64.29 -18.07 15.89
N GLY A 90 -63.39 -18.93 15.41
CA GLY A 90 -62.08 -19.18 16.02
C GLY A 90 -62.11 -20.19 17.17
N GLU A 91 -63.15 -21.01 17.26
CA GLU A 91 -63.21 -22.12 18.21
C GLU A 91 -62.45 -23.34 17.70
N TYR A 92 -61.71 -24.00 18.58
CA TYR A 92 -60.94 -25.20 18.24
C TYR A 92 -61.87 -26.39 18.04
N ILE A 93 -61.72 -27.09 16.91
CA ILE A 93 -62.49 -28.29 16.56
C ILE A 93 -61.70 -29.56 16.86
N SER A 94 -60.56 -29.73 16.18
CA SER A 94 -59.80 -30.98 16.24
C SER A 94 -58.34 -30.78 15.81
N THR A 95 -57.50 -31.74 16.17
CA THR A 95 -56.11 -31.87 15.72
C THR A 95 -55.81 -33.32 15.37
N ASN A 96 -54.82 -33.56 14.51
CA ASN A 96 -54.29 -34.89 14.23
C ASN A 96 -53.23 -35.34 15.26
N THR A 97 -52.87 -34.46 16.20
CA THR A 97 -51.82 -34.73 17.18
C THR A 97 -52.36 -35.53 18.36
N TYR A 98 -51.69 -36.62 18.72
CA TYR A 98 -52.06 -37.42 19.89
C TYR A 98 -51.65 -36.71 21.20
N LEU A 99 -52.63 -36.28 21.99
CA LEU A 99 -52.44 -35.41 23.16
C LEU A 99 -52.24 -36.15 24.49
N ALA A 100 -51.81 -37.41 24.48
CA ALA A 100 -51.68 -38.19 25.73
C ALA A 100 -50.45 -37.84 26.59
N TYR A 101 -49.42 -37.22 26.00
CA TYR A 101 -48.18 -36.89 26.70
C TYR A 101 -48.20 -35.46 27.27
N PRO A 102 -47.75 -35.23 28.52
CA PRO A 102 -47.83 -33.91 29.16
C PRO A 102 -47.16 -32.77 28.39
N LYS A 103 -45.99 -33.02 27.80
CA LYS A 103 -45.26 -32.01 26.98
C LYS A 103 -46.02 -31.68 25.70
N THR A 104 -46.53 -32.68 25.00
CA THR A 104 -47.32 -32.51 23.78
C THR A 104 -48.64 -31.80 24.06
N PHE A 105 -49.24 -32.04 25.23
CA PHE A 105 -50.44 -31.33 25.68
C PHE A 105 -50.17 -29.85 25.98
N GLN A 106 -49.05 -29.52 26.64
CA GLN A 106 -48.65 -28.13 26.89
C GLN A 106 -48.32 -27.37 25.60
N ASP A 107 -47.53 -27.98 24.71
CA ASP A 107 -47.22 -27.42 23.39
C ASP A 107 -48.50 -27.24 22.55
N HIS A 108 -49.44 -28.18 22.63
CA HIS A 108 -50.76 -28.03 22.02
C HIS A 108 -51.55 -26.86 22.59
N LEU A 109 -51.50 -26.60 23.90
CA LEU A 109 -52.22 -25.49 24.52
C LEU A 109 -51.66 -24.14 24.07
N GLU A 110 -50.33 -23.96 24.12
CA GLU A 110 -49.66 -22.74 23.62
C GLU A 110 -49.94 -22.54 22.12
N MET A 111 -49.85 -23.61 21.33
CA MET A 111 -50.15 -23.56 19.90
C MET A 111 -51.61 -23.21 19.64
N LYS A 112 -52.56 -23.82 20.38
CA LYS A 112 -53.99 -23.53 20.25
C LYS A 112 -54.26 -22.04 20.47
N GLU A 113 -53.71 -21.46 21.54
CA GLU A 113 -53.86 -20.03 21.83
C GLU A 113 -53.27 -19.16 20.70
N ALA A 114 -52.08 -19.50 20.22
CA ALA A 114 -51.43 -18.78 19.12
C ALA A 114 -52.23 -18.87 17.80
N LEU A 115 -52.81 -20.04 17.48
CA LEU A 115 -53.61 -20.25 16.28
C LEU A 115 -54.98 -19.57 16.37
N GLN A 116 -55.60 -19.49 17.55
CA GLN A 116 -56.84 -18.73 17.76
C GLN A 116 -56.69 -17.25 17.39
N ALA A 117 -55.55 -16.64 17.72
CA ALA A 117 -55.25 -15.27 17.32
C ALA A 117 -55.13 -15.12 15.79
N LEU A 118 -54.71 -16.18 15.09
CA LEU A 118 -54.51 -16.18 13.63
C LEU A 118 -55.78 -16.57 12.85
N ALA A 119 -56.75 -17.25 13.48
CA ALA A 119 -57.95 -17.77 12.83
C ALA A 119 -58.90 -16.67 12.30
N LYS A 120 -58.79 -15.46 12.84
CA LYS A 120 -59.63 -14.31 12.45
C LYS A 120 -59.20 -13.65 11.14
N LYS A 121 -58.08 -14.06 10.54
CA LYS A 121 -57.57 -13.50 9.27
C LYS A 121 -58.15 -14.27 8.08
N SER A 122 -58.70 -13.55 7.11
CA SER A 122 -59.24 -14.14 5.88
C SER A 122 -58.15 -14.44 4.84
N GLY A 123 -58.29 -15.56 4.12
CA GLY A 123 -57.41 -15.98 3.04
C GLY A 123 -56.38 -17.06 3.43
N THR A 124 -55.49 -17.36 2.49
CA THR A 124 -54.33 -18.22 2.75
C THR A 124 -53.21 -17.36 3.33
N SER A 125 -52.68 -17.73 4.50
CA SER A 125 -51.61 -16.97 5.15
C SER A 125 -50.50 -17.87 5.67
N TYR A 126 -49.27 -17.38 5.58
CA TYR A 126 -48.08 -18.01 6.16
C TYR A 126 -47.62 -17.17 7.35
N ASN A 127 -47.51 -17.78 8.53
CA ASN A 127 -47.03 -17.14 9.74
C ASN A 127 -45.97 -18.02 10.41
N ASN A 128 -45.07 -17.40 11.16
CA ASN A 128 -44.18 -18.11 12.07
C ASN A 128 -44.73 -17.96 13.49
N VAL A 129 -44.85 -19.07 14.20
CA VAL A 129 -45.28 -19.13 15.60
C VAL A 129 -44.15 -19.69 16.43
N GLN A 130 -43.81 -19.00 17.52
CA GLN A 130 -42.82 -19.45 18.48
C GLN A 130 -43.57 -19.89 19.75
N THR A 131 -43.35 -21.14 20.16
CA THR A 131 -43.80 -21.65 21.46
C THR A 131 -42.56 -21.89 22.34
N SER A 132 -42.78 -22.19 23.63
CA SER A 132 -41.73 -22.60 24.56
C SER A 132 -40.99 -23.87 24.10
N PHE A 133 -41.57 -24.62 23.16
CA PHE A 133 -41.08 -25.91 22.68
C PHE A 133 -40.40 -25.85 21.30
N GLY A 134 -40.54 -24.76 20.56
CA GLY A 134 -39.90 -24.64 19.25
C GLY A 134 -40.38 -23.48 18.39
N HIS A 135 -39.80 -23.40 17.18
CA HIS A 135 -40.24 -22.47 16.14
C HIS A 135 -41.02 -23.25 15.08
N TYR A 136 -42.24 -22.82 14.80
CA TYR A 136 -43.16 -23.49 13.90
C TYR A 136 -43.50 -22.59 12.73
N ALA A 137 -43.50 -23.18 11.53
CA ALA A 137 -44.10 -22.60 10.35
C ALA A 137 -45.58 -23.00 10.30
N VAL A 138 -46.46 -22.02 10.20
CA VAL A 138 -47.91 -22.19 10.22
C VAL A 138 -48.50 -21.68 8.92
N LEU A 139 -49.10 -22.58 8.14
CA LEU A 139 -49.91 -22.26 6.97
C LEU A 139 -51.38 -22.32 7.37
N SER A 140 -52.12 -21.23 7.18
CA SER A 140 -53.57 -21.19 7.39
C SER A 140 -54.30 -21.06 6.05
N SER A 141 -55.46 -21.71 5.92
CA SER A 141 -56.39 -21.47 4.82
C SER A 141 -57.82 -21.59 5.31
N ASN A 142 -58.65 -20.62 4.97
CA ASN A 142 -60.09 -20.63 5.25
C ASN A 142 -60.95 -20.58 3.97
N GLN A 143 -60.38 -20.95 2.83
CA GLN A 143 -61.06 -20.99 1.53
C GLN A 143 -61.90 -22.27 1.35
N ASN A 144 -62.89 -22.47 2.22
CA ASN A 144 -63.87 -23.55 2.09
C ASN A 144 -65.30 -23.00 2.24
N ARG A 145 -66.30 -23.81 1.88
CA ARG A 145 -67.72 -23.41 1.93
C ARG A 145 -68.24 -23.10 3.35
N TRP A 146 -67.46 -23.42 4.38
CA TRP A 146 -67.85 -23.33 5.80
C TRP A 146 -67.08 -22.26 6.56
N ASN A 147 -66.19 -21.51 5.89
CA ASN A 147 -65.26 -20.54 6.50
C ASN A 147 -64.39 -21.11 7.64
N TRP A 148 -64.23 -22.42 7.72
CA TRP A 148 -63.37 -23.06 8.72
C TRP A 148 -61.90 -22.81 8.41
N THR A 149 -61.09 -22.55 9.43
CA THR A 149 -59.66 -22.35 9.23
C THR A 149 -58.92 -23.66 9.46
N VAL A 150 -58.23 -24.12 8.42
CA VAL A 150 -57.29 -25.24 8.51
C VAL A 150 -55.90 -24.67 8.71
N PHE A 151 -55.26 -25.03 9.82
CA PHE A 151 -53.86 -24.75 10.08
C PHE A 151 -53.02 -25.99 9.86
N SER A 152 -51.97 -25.85 9.08
CA SER A 152 -50.89 -26.81 8.95
C SER A 152 -49.66 -26.26 9.65
N VAL A 153 -49.19 -26.95 10.67
CA VAL A 153 -48.08 -26.56 11.54
C VAL A 153 -46.94 -27.57 11.36
N ILE A 154 -45.75 -27.08 11.05
CA ILE A 154 -44.53 -27.88 10.96
C ILE A 154 -43.40 -27.20 11.72
N GLU A 155 -42.62 -27.98 12.49
CA GLU A 155 -41.46 -27.43 13.20
C GLU A 155 -40.38 -27.04 12.20
N GLN A 156 -39.80 -25.84 12.29
CA GLN A 156 -38.84 -25.33 11.29
C GLN A 156 -37.58 -26.20 11.17
N SER A 157 -37.13 -26.79 12.28
CA SER A 157 -36.00 -27.74 12.33
C SER A 157 -36.28 -29.02 11.51
N GLN A 158 -37.54 -29.45 11.48
CA GLN A 158 -38.03 -30.65 10.78
C GLN A 158 -38.50 -30.35 9.36
N ALA A 159 -38.93 -29.11 9.09
CA ALA A 159 -39.28 -28.65 7.75
C ALA A 159 -38.04 -28.60 6.83
N PHE A 160 -36.87 -28.30 7.41
CA PHE A 160 -35.61 -28.19 6.66
C PHE A 160 -34.43 -28.87 7.37
N PRO A 161 -34.46 -30.20 7.57
CA PRO A 161 -33.45 -30.92 8.35
C PRO A 161 -32.05 -30.86 7.71
N LEU A 162 -31.98 -30.54 6.42
CA LEU A 162 -30.73 -30.40 5.67
C LEU A 162 -30.08 -29.01 5.81
N LEU A 163 -30.81 -27.98 6.27
CA LEU A 163 -30.26 -26.62 6.36
C LEU A 163 -29.29 -26.42 7.51
N GLU A 164 -29.53 -27.05 8.67
CA GLU A 164 -28.64 -26.96 9.83
C GLU A 164 -27.23 -27.53 9.56
N PRO A 165 -27.05 -28.77 9.05
CA PRO A 165 -25.73 -29.29 8.73
C PRO A 165 -25.06 -28.50 7.59
N LEU A 166 -25.83 -28.02 6.60
CA LEU A 166 -25.33 -27.18 5.51
C LEU A 166 -24.80 -25.84 6.03
N LYS A 167 -25.56 -25.15 6.89
CA LYS A 167 -25.16 -23.89 7.51
C LYS A 167 -23.87 -24.07 8.30
N ARG A 168 -23.76 -25.14 9.09
CA ARG A 168 -22.53 -25.45 9.84
C ARG A 168 -21.33 -25.68 8.90
N GLN A 169 -21.49 -26.46 7.84
CA GLN A 169 -20.43 -26.67 6.85
C GLN A 169 -20.01 -25.35 6.18
N LEU A 170 -20.97 -24.53 5.75
CA LEU A 170 -20.70 -23.23 5.15
C LEU A 170 -19.96 -22.29 6.12
N THR A 171 -20.37 -22.26 7.41
CA THR A 171 -19.64 -21.46 8.41
C THR A 171 -18.21 -21.93 8.61
N PHE A 172 -17.95 -23.25 8.60
CA PHE A 172 -16.60 -23.78 8.68
C PHE A 172 -15.75 -23.43 7.46
N VAL A 173 -16.31 -23.58 6.25
CA VAL A 173 -15.63 -23.20 4.99
C VAL A 173 -15.29 -21.71 4.98
N LEU A 174 -16.22 -20.86 5.43
CA LEU A 174 -16.00 -19.42 5.52
C LEU A 174 -14.85 -19.08 6.49
N LEU A 175 -14.85 -19.68 7.68
CA LEU A 175 -13.79 -19.47 8.67
C LEU A 175 -12.43 -19.96 8.15
N ALA A 176 -12.40 -21.12 7.49
CA ALA A 176 -11.17 -21.65 6.89
C ALA A 176 -10.65 -20.74 5.76
N ALA A 177 -11.54 -20.19 4.93
CA ALA A 177 -11.17 -19.23 3.88
C ALA A 177 -10.60 -17.93 4.46
N ILE A 178 -11.20 -17.40 5.53
CA ILE A 178 -10.69 -16.20 6.24
C ILE A 178 -9.31 -16.49 6.83
N LEU A 179 -9.13 -17.62 7.50
CA LEU A 179 -7.84 -18.02 8.08
C LEU A 179 -6.76 -18.12 6.99
N LEU A 180 -7.08 -18.79 5.87
CA LEU A 180 -6.18 -18.94 4.73
C LEU A 180 -5.81 -17.57 4.14
N ALA A 181 -6.78 -16.67 3.98
CA ALA A 181 -6.54 -15.32 3.48
C ALA A 181 -5.58 -14.52 4.39
N ILE A 182 -5.72 -14.65 5.71
CA ILE A 182 -4.81 -14.02 6.69
C ILE A 182 -3.39 -14.59 6.55
N ILE A 183 -3.25 -15.92 6.47
CA ILE A 183 -1.95 -16.60 6.31
C ILE A 183 -1.25 -16.14 5.03
N VAL A 184 -1.97 -16.16 3.90
CA VAL A 184 -1.45 -15.74 2.60
C VAL A 184 -1.07 -14.25 2.63
N SER A 185 -1.90 -13.40 3.23
CA SER A 185 -1.62 -11.96 3.37
C SER A 185 -0.32 -11.70 4.14
N VAL A 186 -0.13 -12.36 5.29
CA VAL A 186 1.11 -12.23 6.08
C VAL A 186 2.31 -12.77 5.32
N TRP A 187 2.16 -13.90 4.62
CA TRP A 187 3.21 -14.48 3.80
C TRP A 187 3.66 -13.52 2.69
N ILE A 188 2.74 -13.00 1.87
CA ILE A 188 3.02 -12.02 0.81
C ILE A 188 3.67 -10.76 1.38
N ALA A 189 3.11 -10.22 2.48
CA ALA A 189 3.65 -9.03 3.12
C ALA A 189 5.11 -9.24 3.57
N SER A 190 5.47 -10.43 4.06
CA SER A 190 6.83 -10.76 4.44
C SER A 190 7.76 -10.99 3.24
N TYR A 191 7.23 -11.56 2.15
CA TYR A 191 7.95 -11.85 0.91
C TYR A 191 8.42 -10.58 0.20
N ILE A 192 7.59 -9.53 0.19
CA ILE A 192 7.85 -8.24 -0.46
C ILE A 192 8.59 -7.26 0.46
N ARG A 193 8.15 -7.11 1.72
CA ARG A 193 8.67 -6.07 2.61
C ARG A 193 10.16 -6.22 2.89
N LYS A 194 10.64 -7.46 3.11
CA LYS A 194 12.04 -7.74 3.43
C LYS A 194 13.02 -7.21 2.36
N PRO A 195 12.91 -7.61 1.07
CA PRO A 195 13.81 -7.10 0.04
C PRO A 195 13.65 -5.59 -0.19
N VAL A 196 12.41 -5.06 -0.16
CA VAL A 196 12.18 -3.62 -0.32
C VAL A 196 12.92 -2.81 0.74
N THR A 197 12.77 -3.15 2.03
CA THR A 197 13.45 -2.42 3.11
C THR A 197 14.97 -2.49 3.01
N LEU A 198 15.53 -3.63 2.61
CA LEU A 198 16.97 -3.79 2.38
C LEU A 198 17.46 -2.88 1.25
N ILE A 199 16.78 -2.92 0.10
CA ILE A 199 17.11 -2.09 -1.06
C ILE A 199 17.03 -0.61 -0.68
N THR A 200 15.94 -0.17 -0.04
CA THR A 200 15.78 1.22 0.41
C THR A 200 16.88 1.65 1.37
N ARG A 201 17.32 0.77 2.29
CA ARG A 201 18.42 1.07 3.21
C ARG A 201 19.74 1.31 2.46
N GLN A 202 20.06 0.48 1.47
CA GLN A 202 21.28 0.61 0.67
C GLN A 202 21.24 1.85 -0.23
N PHE A 203 20.09 2.18 -0.81
CA PHE A 203 19.91 3.46 -1.51
C PHE A 203 20.17 4.66 -0.60
N LYS A 204 19.63 4.64 0.63
CA LYS A 204 19.90 5.71 1.61
C LYS A 204 21.38 5.76 2.02
N ALA A 205 22.07 4.63 2.09
CA ALA A 205 23.51 4.58 2.36
C ALA A 205 24.32 5.23 1.22
N ALA A 206 24.05 4.85 -0.02
CA ALA A 206 24.66 5.47 -1.20
C ALA A 206 24.41 6.98 -1.25
N ALA A 207 23.18 7.43 -0.94
CA ALA A 207 22.84 8.86 -0.89
C ALA A 207 23.59 9.65 0.20
N ARG A 208 24.13 8.99 1.23
CA ARG A 208 25.00 9.58 2.25
C ARG A 208 26.48 9.57 1.88
N GLY A 209 26.83 9.05 0.70
CA GLY A 209 28.22 8.95 0.23
C GLY A 209 28.94 7.64 0.60
N GLU A 210 28.22 6.64 1.09
CA GLU A 210 28.80 5.31 1.36
C GLU A 210 29.01 4.56 0.03
N LEU A 211 30.17 4.74 -0.61
CA LEU A 211 30.50 4.18 -1.93
C LEU A 211 30.57 2.64 -1.97
N GLU A 212 30.76 2.01 -0.82
CA GLU A 212 30.80 0.55 -0.68
C GLU A 212 29.41 -0.09 -0.51
N ALA A 213 28.33 0.69 -0.53
CA ALA A 213 26.98 0.16 -0.42
C ALA A 213 26.72 -0.89 -1.53
N ARG A 214 26.31 -2.09 -1.14
CA ARG A 214 25.98 -3.21 -2.04
C ARG A 214 24.73 -3.93 -1.55
N ILE A 215 23.92 -4.40 -2.50
CA ILE A 215 22.72 -5.19 -2.23
C ILE A 215 23.02 -6.65 -2.54
N THR A 216 22.85 -7.53 -1.54
CA THR A 216 22.99 -8.98 -1.71
C THR A 216 21.67 -9.65 -1.37
N LEU A 217 21.08 -10.34 -2.36
CA LEU A 217 19.83 -11.08 -2.22
C LEU A 217 20.07 -12.55 -2.57
N ARG A 218 19.61 -13.47 -1.72
CA ARG A 218 19.62 -14.92 -2.00
C ARG A 218 18.30 -15.33 -2.65
N ARG A 219 18.01 -14.78 -3.84
CA ARG A 219 16.74 -14.94 -4.57
C ARG A 219 17.00 -14.87 -6.08
N ASN A 220 16.05 -15.34 -6.89
CA ASN A 220 16.11 -15.27 -8.35
C ASN A 220 14.78 -14.74 -8.90
N ASP A 221 14.44 -13.51 -8.51
CA ASP A 221 13.21 -12.79 -8.87
C ASP A 221 13.56 -11.36 -9.32
N GLU A 222 12.56 -10.53 -9.60
CA GLU A 222 12.72 -9.16 -10.07
C GLU A 222 13.54 -8.29 -9.10
N PHE A 223 13.59 -8.64 -7.80
CA PHE A 223 14.41 -7.92 -6.84
C PHE A 223 15.92 -8.15 -7.06
N THR A 224 16.31 -9.33 -7.57
CA THR A 224 17.70 -9.62 -7.94
C THR A 224 18.14 -8.73 -9.10
N PHE A 225 17.28 -8.55 -10.10
CA PHE A 225 17.57 -7.64 -11.21
C PHE A 225 17.79 -6.19 -10.74
N ILE A 226 16.97 -5.71 -9.80
CA ILE A 226 17.14 -4.38 -9.19
C ILE A 226 18.44 -4.29 -8.39
N ALA A 227 18.78 -5.33 -7.61
CA ALA A 227 20.01 -5.39 -6.84
C ALA A 227 21.26 -5.35 -7.72
N ASP A 228 21.28 -6.12 -8.81
CA ASP A 228 22.40 -6.15 -9.75
C ASP A 228 22.57 -4.81 -10.48
N GLY A 229 21.47 -4.17 -10.89
CA GLY A 229 21.48 -2.83 -11.46
C GLY A 229 22.06 -1.79 -10.51
N PHE A 230 21.65 -1.81 -9.23
CA PHE A 230 22.19 -0.95 -8.20
C PHE A 230 23.69 -1.19 -7.97
N ASN A 231 24.11 -2.45 -7.86
CA ASN A 231 25.51 -2.80 -7.64
C ASN A 231 26.40 -2.33 -8.82
N ARG A 232 25.91 -2.46 -10.06
CA ARG A 232 26.60 -1.93 -11.26
C ARG A 232 26.72 -0.42 -11.23
N MET A 233 25.65 0.30 -10.88
CA MET A 233 25.67 1.75 -10.73
C MET A 233 26.70 2.19 -9.67
N MET A 234 26.73 1.52 -8.51
CA MET A 234 27.70 1.84 -7.46
C MET A 234 29.14 1.54 -7.88
N GLY A 235 29.38 0.48 -8.66
CA GLY A 235 30.68 0.22 -9.27
C GLY A 235 31.13 1.36 -10.20
N ASN A 236 30.23 1.85 -11.06
CA ASN A 236 30.53 2.99 -11.95
C ASN A 236 30.84 4.27 -11.17
N ILE A 237 30.07 4.57 -10.11
CA ILE A 237 30.32 5.75 -9.27
C ILE A 237 31.70 5.65 -8.60
N GLN A 238 32.07 4.47 -8.12
CA GLN A 238 33.39 4.24 -7.51
C GLN A 238 34.52 4.48 -8.52
N SER A 239 34.42 3.94 -9.73
CA SER A 239 35.41 4.18 -10.80
C SER A 239 35.51 5.66 -11.17
N LEU A 240 34.38 6.37 -11.32
CA LEU A 240 34.38 7.81 -11.60
C LEU A 240 35.07 8.63 -10.50
N PHE A 241 34.90 8.22 -9.24
CA PHE A 241 35.52 8.89 -8.11
C PHE A 241 37.04 8.63 -8.05
N GLU A 242 37.48 7.42 -8.38
CA GLU A 242 38.90 7.07 -8.52
C GLU A 242 39.56 7.85 -9.67
N ASP A 243 38.90 7.94 -10.83
CA ASP A 243 39.36 8.72 -11.98
C ASP A 243 39.47 10.21 -11.65
N LEU A 244 38.47 10.76 -10.95
CA LEU A 244 38.48 12.15 -10.50
C LEU A 244 39.68 12.42 -9.57
N ARG A 245 39.91 11.56 -8.57
CA ARG A 245 41.06 11.67 -7.66
C ARG A 245 42.39 11.63 -8.41
N ALA A 246 42.55 10.68 -9.33
CA ALA A 246 43.76 10.57 -10.13
C ALA A 246 43.98 11.81 -11.02
N SER A 247 42.91 12.39 -11.56
CA SER A 247 42.96 13.63 -12.34
C SER A 247 43.35 14.84 -11.49
N GLU A 248 42.80 14.96 -10.28
CA GLU A 248 43.15 16.04 -9.35
C GLU A 248 44.62 15.96 -8.90
N GLU A 249 45.11 14.75 -8.60
CA GLU A 249 46.51 14.56 -8.22
C GLU A 249 47.47 14.93 -9.36
N LYS A 250 47.18 14.51 -10.59
CA LYS A 250 47.94 14.91 -11.78
C LYS A 250 47.93 16.43 -11.97
N LYS A 251 46.76 17.06 -11.84
CA LYS A 251 46.63 18.53 -11.95
C LYS A 251 47.50 19.23 -10.92
N ARG A 252 47.43 18.81 -9.66
CA ARG A 252 48.25 19.36 -8.57
C ARG A 252 49.75 19.20 -8.85
N HIS A 253 50.17 18.05 -9.37
CA HIS A 253 51.56 17.82 -9.74
C HIS A 253 52.01 18.74 -10.89
N HIS A 254 51.15 18.96 -11.90
CA HIS A 254 51.43 19.89 -12.98
C HIS A 254 51.54 21.34 -12.52
N GLU A 255 50.63 21.80 -11.66
CA GLU A 255 50.68 23.16 -11.09
C GLU A 255 51.98 23.38 -10.29
N LEU A 256 52.37 22.40 -9.46
CA LEU A 256 53.65 22.45 -8.73
C LEU A 256 54.86 22.50 -9.68
N LYS A 257 54.84 21.72 -10.76
CA LYS A 257 55.93 21.70 -11.75
C LYS A 257 56.05 23.01 -12.51
N VAL A 258 54.92 23.63 -12.87
CA VAL A 258 54.89 24.98 -13.47
C VAL A 258 55.49 25.99 -12.52
N LEU A 259 55.10 25.97 -11.25
CA LEU A 259 55.63 26.89 -10.24
C LEU A 259 57.14 26.71 -10.02
N GLN A 260 57.63 25.47 -9.98
CA GLN A 260 59.07 25.18 -9.87
C GLN A 260 59.88 25.63 -11.09
N SER A 261 59.27 25.72 -12.28
CA SER A 261 59.97 26.10 -13.52
C SER A 261 60.25 27.60 -13.66
N GLN A 262 59.73 28.44 -12.76
CA GLN A 262 59.91 29.89 -12.79
C GLN A 262 61.33 30.37 -12.38
N ILE A 263 62.25 29.46 -12.02
CA ILE A 263 63.67 29.75 -11.79
C ILE A 263 64.51 28.86 -12.72
N HIS A 264 65.33 29.45 -13.61
CA HIS A 264 66.26 28.69 -14.46
C HIS A 264 67.43 28.10 -13.63
N PRO A 265 67.48 26.77 -13.38
CA PRO A 265 68.51 26.19 -12.51
C PRO A 265 69.91 26.30 -13.10
N HIS A 266 70.01 26.35 -14.43
CA HIS A 266 71.26 26.51 -15.15
C HIS A 266 71.83 27.94 -15.01
N PHE A 267 70.99 28.97 -14.98
CA PHE A 267 71.46 30.33 -14.74
C PHE A 267 72.09 30.43 -13.35
N LEU A 268 71.40 29.94 -12.31
CA LEU A 268 71.88 30.00 -10.94
C LEU A 268 73.21 29.27 -10.74
N ASN A 269 73.31 28.02 -11.19
CA ASN A 269 74.54 27.23 -11.08
C ASN A 269 75.72 27.91 -11.78
N ASN A 270 75.48 28.48 -12.96
CA ASN A 270 76.56 29.14 -13.69
C ASN A 270 76.99 30.47 -13.07
N THR A 271 76.06 31.24 -12.54
CA THR A 271 76.38 32.51 -11.86
C THR A 271 77.18 32.24 -10.59
N LEU A 272 76.84 31.19 -9.82
CA LEU A 272 77.64 30.76 -8.66
C LEU A 272 79.05 30.30 -9.05
N ASN A 273 79.20 29.56 -10.15
CA ASN A 273 80.51 29.16 -10.66
C ASN A 273 81.37 30.37 -11.06
N ALA A 274 80.78 31.39 -11.68
CA ALA A 274 81.51 32.61 -12.03
C ALA A 274 81.96 33.40 -10.79
N ILE A 275 81.13 33.49 -9.75
CA ILE A 275 81.50 34.07 -8.45
C ILE A 275 82.68 33.30 -7.83
N TYR A 276 82.66 31.97 -7.87
CA TYR A 276 83.77 31.13 -7.40
C TYR A 276 85.07 31.43 -8.16
N CYS A 277 85.02 31.49 -9.49
CA CYS A 277 86.19 31.83 -10.31
C CYS A 277 86.74 33.25 -10.03
N LEU A 278 85.88 34.24 -9.74
CA LEU A 278 86.32 35.58 -9.34
C LEU A 278 87.03 35.59 -7.98
N GLY A 279 86.61 34.72 -7.07
CA GLY A 279 87.29 34.48 -5.79
C GLY A 279 88.68 33.87 -5.99
N GLU A 280 88.80 32.81 -6.79
CA GLU A 280 90.08 32.18 -7.13
C GLU A 280 91.02 33.13 -7.89
N ALA A 281 90.48 34.03 -8.72
CA ALA A 281 91.24 35.03 -9.47
C ALA A 281 91.65 36.24 -8.61
N GLY A 282 91.35 36.26 -7.31
CA GLY A 282 91.74 37.35 -6.40
C GLY A 282 91.05 38.68 -6.68
N ARG A 283 89.79 38.66 -7.18
CA ARG A 283 89.01 39.86 -7.51
C ARG A 283 87.82 40.08 -6.55
N PRO A 284 88.07 40.37 -5.26
CA PRO A 284 87.02 40.43 -4.24
C PRO A 284 85.97 41.53 -4.49
N GLY A 285 86.33 42.62 -5.17
CA GLY A 285 85.40 43.69 -5.54
C GLY A 285 84.33 43.24 -6.54
N GLN A 286 84.76 42.65 -7.66
CA GLN A 286 83.85 42.11 -8.69
C GLN A 286 83.02 40.93 -8.16
N MET A 287 83.62 40.11 -7.29
CA MET A 287 82.93 39.02 -6.60
C MET A 287 81.78 39.54 -5.71
N GLY A 288 82.03 40.55 -4.88
CA GLY A 288 81.03 41.13 -4.00
C GLY A 288 79.90 41.86 -4.74
N GLU A 289 80.22 42.47 -5.88
CA GLU A 289 79.25 43.11 -6.77
C GLU A 289 78.34 42.08 -7.47
N MET A 290 78.93 41.02 -8.04
CA MET A 290 78.19 39.93 -8.68
C MET A 290 77.28 39.20 -7.68
N LEU A 291 77.75 39.01 -6.44
CA LEU A 291 76.95 38.41 -5.37
C LEU A 291 75.75 39.30 -5.00
N ARG A 292 75.93 40.63 -4.95
CA ARG A 292 74.86 41.58 -4.65
C ARG A 292 73.76 41.57 -5.71
N PHE A 293 74.15 41.61 -7.00
CA PHE A 293 73.18 41.54 -8.09
C PHE A 293 72.44 40.20 -8.13
N LEU A 294 73.14 39.09 -7.86
CA LEU A 294 72.50 37.78 -7.77
C LEU A 294 71.49 37.72 -6.60
N MET A 295 71.85 38.23 -5.43
CA MET A 295 70.94 38.29 -4.28
C MET A 295 69.72 39.17 -4.56
N GLY A 296 69.90 40.33 -5.21
CA GLY A 296 68.80 41.21 -5.61
C GLY A 296 67.84 40.54 -6.59
N LEU A 297 68.37 39.85 -7.59
CA LEU A 297 67.58 39.10 -8.57
C LEU A 297 66.82 37.94 -7.92
N LEU A 298 67.44 37.21 -7.00
CA LEU A 298 66.80 36.10 -6.27
C LEU A 298 65.71 36.59 -5.31
N GLN A 299 65.94 37.70 -4.61
CA GLN A 299 64.91 38.32 -3.78
C GLN A 299 63.72 38.76 -4.64
N TYR A 300 63.99 39.41 -5.77
CA TYR A 300 62.97 39.84 -6.70
C TYR A 300 62.17 38.65 -7.27
N SER A 301 62.83 37.55 -7.66
CA SER A 301 62.16 36.37 -8.23
C SER A 301 61.37 35.54 -7.20
N THR A 302 61.72 35.62 -5.91
CA THR A 302 61.13 34.77 -4.86
C THR A 302 60.11 35.53 -4.01
N ASP A 303 60.14 36.86 -4.03
CA ASP A 303 59.18 37.68 -3.32
C ASP A 303 57.77 37.53 -3.92
N LYS A 304 56.86 36.99 -3.11
CA LYS A 304 55.45 36.72 -3.44
C LYS A 304 54.55 37.95 -3.32
N VAL A 305 55.07 39.07 -2.82
CA VAL A 305 54.36 40.34 -2.81
C VAL A 305 54.53 40.99 -4.19
N GLY A 306 53.43 41.13 -4.94
CA GLY A 306 53.43 41.79 -6.25
C GLY A 306 53.85 40.89 -7.42
N ASP A 307 53.08 39.83 -7.72
CA ASP A 307 53.21 39.07 -8.99
C ASP A 307 53.00 39.95 -10.23
N ILE A 308 52.40 41.13 -10.03
CA ILE A 308 52.25 42.21 -11.01
C ILE A 308 53.08 43.41 -10.51
N VAL A 309 53.99 43.88 -11.36
CA VAL A 309 54.95 44.97 -11.12
C VAL A 309 54.84 46.01 -12.24
N THR A 310 55.41 47.20 -12.06
CA THR A 310 55.44 48.19 -13.15
C THR A 310 56.51 47.82 -14.19
N VAL A 311 56.39 48.36 -15.40
CA VAL A 311 57.45 48.24 -16.41
C VAL A 311 58.75 48.87 -15.89
N GLU A 312 58.66 49.98 -15.14
CA GLU A 312 59.81 50.61 -14.50
C GLU A 312 60.55 49.65 -13.55
N ASP A 313 59.82 48.94 -12.68
CA ASP A 313 60.40 47.97 -11.76
C ASP A 313 61.15 46.85 -12.51
N GLU A 314 60.55 46.33 -13.59
CA GLU A 314 61.18 45.31 -14.44
C GLU A 314 62.42 45.83 -15.18
N LEU A 315 62.41 47.08 -15.66
CA LEU A 315 63.55 47.69 -16.33
C LEU A 315 64.71 47.92 -15.35
N GLY A 316 64.45 48.37 -14.12
CA GLY A 316 65.48 48.51 -13.09
C GLY A 316 66.13 47.16 -12.72
N GLN A 317 65.34 46.08 -12.68
CA GLN A 317 65.89 44.74 -12.47
C GLN A 317 66.60 44.18 -13.71
N LEU A 318 66.16 44.54 -14.91
CA LEU A 318 66.83 44.19 -16.14
C LEU A 318 68.24 44.79 -16.22
N GLU A 319 68.43 46.04 -15.78
CA GLU A 319 69.75 46.67 -15.69
C GLU A 319 70.69 45.87 -14.78
N ASN A 320 70.23 45.51 -13.59
CA ASN A 320 70.98 44.66 -12.65
C ASN A 320 71.34 43.30 -13.29
N TYR A 321 70.41 42.72 -14.04
CA TYR A 321 70.62 41.45 -14.75
C TYR A 321 71.70 41.57 -15.85
N VAL A 322 71.66 42.64 -16.67
CA VAL A 322 72.65 42.87 -17.73
C VAL A 322 74.04 43.15 -17.13
N HIS A 323 74.13 43.90 -16.04
CA HIS A 323 75.39 44.08 -15.31
C HIS A 323 75.97 42.76 -14.80
N LEU A 324 75.14 41.90 -14.21
CA LEU A 324 75.55 40.56 -13.79
C LEU A 324 76.06 39.72 -14.98
N MET A 325 75.40 39.80 -16.14
CA MET A 325 75.83 39.11 -17.35
C MET A 325 77.15 39.67 -17.91
N ASN A 326 77.36 40.99 -17.85
CA ASN A 326 78.61 41.62 -18.25
C ASN A 326 79.79 41.24 -17.36
N LEU A 327 79.58 41.15 -16.03
CA LEU A 327 80.59 40.62 -15.10
C LEU A 327 80.95 39.16 -15.40
N ARG A 328 79.97 38.37 -15.84
CA ARG A 328 80.16 36.95 -16.16
C ARG A 328 80.89 36.71 -17.49
N TYR A 329 80.62 37.53 -18.51
CA TYR A 329 81.10 37.30 -19.88
C TYR A 329 82.12 38.35 -20.39
N GLY A 330 82.50 39.33 -19.56
CA GLY A 330 83.54 40.32 -19.86
C GLY A 330 83.05 41.47 -20.74
N ASP A 331 81.97 42.14 -20.31
CA ASP A 331 81.45 43.39 -20.92
C ASP A 331 81.06 43.28 -22.40
N VAL A 332 80.48 42.15 -22.80
CA VAL A 332 80.10 41.86 -24.19
C VAL A 332 78.67 42.28 -24.54
N PHE A 333 77.88 42.70 -23.56
CA PHE A 333 76.47 43.08 -23.70
C PHE A 333 76.28 44.59 -23.61
N GLU A 334 75.70 45.17 -24.66
CA GLU A 334 75.24 46.55 -24.67
C GLU A 334 73.71 46.57 -24.79
N MET A 335 73.07 47.35 -23.92
CA MET A 335 71.61 47.45 -23.82
C MET A 335 71.14 48.85 -24.20
N ASP A 336 70.27 48.94 -25.21
CA ASP A 336 69.58 50.16 -25.63
C ASP A 336 68.09 50.04 -25.30
N ILE A 337 67.61 50.78 -24.30
CA ILE A 337 66.21 50.82 -23.89
C ILE A 337 65.54 52.04 -24.55
N ALA A 338 64.65 51.78 -25.50
CA ALA A 338 63.88 52.79 -26.20
C ALA A 338 62.38 52.57 -25.96
N ILE A 339 61.95 52.90 -24.74
CA ILE A 339 60.56 52.80 -24.28
C ILE A 339 60.07 54.21 -23.88
N PRO A 340 58.93 54.70 -24.41
CA PRO A 340 58.36 55.96 -23.97
C PRO A 340 57.92 55.92 -22.50
N GLU A 341 58.23 56.99 -21.74
CA GLU A 341 57.92 57.11 -20.29
C GLU A 341 56.45 56.82 -19.94
N ARG A 342 55.50 57.10 -20.84
CA ARG A 342 54.07 56.81 -20.66
C ARG A 342 53.75 55.34 -20.32
N PHE A 343 54.68 54.42 -20.57
CA PHE A 343 54.50 53.00 -20.31
C PHE A 343 55.14 52.52 -18.99
N TYR A 344 55.89 53.37 -18.29
CA TYR A 344 56.66 52.97 -17.10
C TYR A 344 55.75 52.44 -15.99
N ASP A 345 54.59 53.07 -15.79
CA ASP A 345 53.58 52.66 -14.81
C ASP A 345 52.68 51.48 -15.28
N THR A 346 52.96 50.88 -16.44
CA THR A 346 52.10 49.80 -16.96
C THR A 346 52.29 48.53 -16.12
N PRO A 347 51.22 47.91 -15.60
CA PRO A 347 51.32 46.68 -14.84
C PRO A 347 51.65 45.50 -15.76
N ILE A 348 52.73 44.79 -15.46
CA ILE A 348 53.14 43.57 -16.16
C ILE A 348 53.47 42.44 -15.18
N PRO A 349 53.34 41.16 -15.57
CA PRO A 349 53.79 40.06 -14.73
C PRO A 349 55.30 40.15 -14.49
N LYS A 350 55.70 39.88 -13.25
CA LYS A 350 57.11 39.82 -12.86
C LYS A 350 57.91 38.85 -13.75
N LEU A 351 59.19 39.16 -13.95
CA LEU A 351 60.17 38.45 -14.77
C LEU A 351 59.87 38.41 -16.27
N THR A 352 58.86 39.14 -16.77
CA THR A 352 58.47 39.07 -18.19
C THR A 352 59.57 39.59 -19.11
N ILE A 353 60.10 40.79 -18.84
CA ILE A 353 61.09 41.43 -19.72
C ILE A 353 62.43 40.71 -19.58
N ILE A 354 62.80 40.40 -18.34
CA ILE A 354 64.03 39.65 -18.04
C ILE A 354 64.05 38.29 -18.75
N THR A 355 62.96 37.51 -18.74
CA THR A 355 62.90 36.21 -19.44
C THR A 355 63.06 36.35 -20.96
N LEU A 356 62.53 37.42 -21.55
CA LEU A 356 62.68 37.69 -22.99
C LEU A 356 64.13 38.05 -23.35
N VAL A 357 64.77 38.89 -22.54
CA VAL A 357 66.18 39.27 -22.74
C VAL A 357 67.10 38.09 -22.46
N GLU A 358 66.83 37.29 -21.45
CA GLU A 358 67.54 36.04 -21.16
C GLU A 358 67.53 35.12 -22.39
N ASN A 359 66.34 34.89 -22.96
CA ASN A 359 66.21 34.11 -24.21
C ASN A 359 67.01 34.75 -25.35
N ALA A 360 66.94 36.08 -25.52
CA ALA A 360 67.70 36.77 -26.56
C ALA A 360 69.23 36.60 -26.40
N ILE A 361 69.73 36.68 -25.17
CA ILE A 361 71.16 36.52 -24.88
C ILE A 361 71.60 35.07 -25.13
N PHE A 362 70.89 34.08 -24.59
CA PHE A 362 71.29 32.68 -24.74
C PHE A 362 71.19 32.15 -26.17
N TYR A 363 70.12 32.50 -26.91
CA TYR A 363 69.99 32.11 -28.31
C TYR A 363 70.86 32.97 -29.25
N GLY A 364 71.14 34.22 -28.90
CA GLY A 364 72.00 35.13 -29.67
C GLY A 364 73.48 34.74 -29.63
N LEU A 365 73.98 34.29 -28.48
CA LEU A 365 75.38 33.88 -28.28
C LEU A 365 75.77 32.59 -29.03
N SER A 366 74.81 31.75 -29.42
CA SER A 366 75.08 30.47 -30.10
C SER A 366 75.70 30.64 -31.50
N LYS A 367 75.74 31.87 -32.07
CA LYS A 367 76.13 32.08 -33.47
C LYS A 367 77.34 32.95 -33.75
N LYS A 368 77.96 33.70 -32.81
CA LYS A 368 79.20 34.45 -33.07
C LYS A 368 79.87 34.99 -31.78
N ARG A 369 81.19 34.86 -31.68
CA ARG A 369 82.07 35.42 -30.63
C ARG A 369 82.37 36.92 -30.89
N SER A 370 81.32 37.70 -31.12
CA SER A 370 81.39 39.13 -31.44
C SER A 370 80.50 39.92 -30.48
N GLN A 371 80.83 41.19 -30.23
CA GLN A 371 80.05 42.10 -29.39
C GLN A 371 78.56 42.07 -29.79
N SER A 372 77.69 41.86 -28.80
CA SER A 372 76.26 41.62 -29.04
C SER A 372 75.44 42.82 -28.59
N TYR A 373 74.72 43.43 -29.54
CA TYR A 373 73.92 44.62 -29.32
C TYR A 373 72.44 44.25 -29.15
N TYR A 374 71.85 44.59 -28.00
CA TYR A 374 70.44 44.31 -27.69
C TYR A 374 69.67 45.62 -27.59
N ARG A 375 68.58 45.71 -28.35
CA ARG A 375 67.75 46.91 -28.44
C ARG A 375 66.30 46.56 -28.16
N ILE A 376 65.76 47.14 -27.08
CA ILE A 376 64.36 46.99 -26.69
C ILE A 376 63.61 48.20 -27.23
N ARG A 377 62.68 47.96 -28.15
CA ARG A 377 61.86 49.02 -28.78
C ARG A 377 60.38 48.68 -28.71
N GLU A 378 59.60 49.70 -28.43
CA GLU A 378 58.16 49.70 -28.65
C GLU A 378 57.86 49.61 -30.15
N ARG A 379 56.84 48.85 -30.52
CA ARG A 379 56.34 48.77 -31.90
C ARG A 379 54.82 48.75 -31.86
N GLU A 380 54.21 49.89 -32.16
CA GLU A 380 52.77 49.95 -32.37
C GLU A 380 52.39 49.01 -33.52
N ARG A 381 51.66 47.95 -33.17
CA ARG A 381 51.06 47.07 -34.17
C ARG A 381 49.83 47.78 -34.70
N GLY A 382 50.00 48.53 -35.78
CA GLY A 382 48.88 49.16 -36.50
C GLY A 382 47.78 48.12 -36.71
N ARG A 383 46.61 48.37 -36.14
CA ARG A 383 45.37 47.69 -36.52
C ARG A 383 45.09 48.14 -37.95
N SER A 384 45.45 47.30 -38.93
CA SER A 384 44.83 47.38 -40.25
C SER A 384 43.32 47.20 -40.03
N GLY A 385 42.58 48.26 -40.31
CA GLY A 385 41.12 48.31 -40.21
C GLY A 385 40.41 47.44 -41.23
#